data_AF-A0A645IC64-F1
#
_entry.id   AF-A0A645IC64-F1
#
_cell.length_a   1.000
_cell.length_b   1.000
_cell.length_c   1.000
_cell.angle_alpha   90.00
_cell.angle_beta   90.00
_cell.angle_gamma   90.00
#
_symmetry.space_group_name_H-M   'P 1'
#
loop_
_entity.id
_entity.type
_entity.pdbx_description
1 polymer ?
#
loop_
_entity_poly.entity_id
_entity_poly.type
_entity_poly.pdbx_seq_one_letter_code
_entity_poly.pdbx_strand_id
1 'polypeptide(L)' 'MVLCFGMVLAAEGFNSAIERLVNLVSPGRNPLAGDIKDVAAGAVLVCAIAAAVVGLIIFLPYLLP' A
#
# COMPACT_ATOMS: atom_id res chain seq x y z
N MET A 1 -13.13 7.58 -6.88
CA MET A 1 -12.97 7.33 -5.42
C MET A 1 -13.06 5.87 -5.05
N VAL A 2 -14.19 5.19 -5.28
CA VAL A 2 -14.36 3.77 -4.93
C VAL A 2 -13.23 2.89 -5.50
N LEU A 3 -12.84 3.09 -6.76
CA LEU A 3 -11.73 2.36 -7.37
C LEU A 3 -10.37 2.63 -6.68
N CYS A 4 -10.09 3.88 -6.29
CA CYS A 4 -8.85 4.24 -5.60
C CYS A 4 -8.77 3.57 -4.22
N PHE A 5 -9.85 3.64 -3.44
CA PHE A 5 -9.93 2.94 -2.15
C PHE A 5 -9.85 1.42 -2.31
N GLY A 6 -10.53 0.87 -3.30
CA GLY A 6 -10.44 -0.55 -3.64
C GLY A 6 -9.02 -0.99 -3.98
N MET A 7 -8.28 -0.18 -4.73
CA MET A 7 -6.88 -0.45 -5.07
C MET A 7 -5.95 -0.39 -3.85
N VAL A 8 -6.12 0.59 -2.97
CA VAL A 8 -5.34 0.68 -1.71
C VAL A 8 -5.60 -0.54 -0.82
N LEU A 9 -6.87 -0.94 -0.66
CA LEU A 9 -7.23 -2.13 0.11
C LEU A 9 -6.70 -3.42 -0.52
N ALA A 10 -6.74 -3.54 -1.85
CA ALA A 10 -6.16 -4.68 -2.56
C ALA A 10 -4.63 -4.75 -2.38
N ALA A 11 -3.94 -3.60 -2.48
CA ALA A 11 -2.50 -3.50 -2.25
C ALA A 11 -2.14 -3.89 -0.81
N GLU A 12 -2.90 -3.41 0.19
CA GLU A 12 -2.67 -3.76 1.59
C GLU A 12 -2.93 -5.24 1.87
N GLY A 13 -3.98 -5.81 1.27
CA GLY A 13 -4.24 -7.25 1.33
C GLY A 13 -3.08 -8.07 0.72
N PHE A 14 -2.50 -7.60 -0.37
CA PHE A 14 -1.34 -8.22 -1.00
C PHE A 14 -0.07 -8.10 -0.16
N ASN A 15 0.19 -6.93 0.44
CA ASN A 15 1.28 -6.71 1.39
C ASN A 15 1.19 -7.67 2.58
N SER A 16 0.02 -7.79 3.20
CA SER A 16 -0.24 -8.77 4.28
C SER A 16 -0.02 -10.23 3.83
N ALA A 17 -0.41 -10.58 2.61
CA ALA A 17 -0.20 -11.92 2.06
C ALA A 17 1.29 -12.23 1.87
N ILE A 18 2.05 -11.28 1.31
CA ILE A 18 3.52 -11.39 1.19
C ILE A 18 4.16 -11.52 2.56
N GLU A 19 3.77 -10.69 3.53
CA GLU A 19 4.35 -10.74 4.88
C GLU A 19 4.17 -12.13 5.52
N ARG A 20 2.97 -12.71 5.40
CA ARG A 20 2.67 -14.06 5.88
C ARG A 20 3.47 -15.12 5.14
N LEU A 21 3.60 -15.01 3.82
CA LEU A 21 4.41 -15.94 3.02
C LEU A 21 5.88 -15.88 3.42
N VAL A 22 6.44 -14.68 3.57
CA VAL A 22 7.83 -14.47 4.00
C VAL A 22 8.06 -15.03 5.40
N ASN A 23 7.14 -14.80 6.34
CA ASN A 23 7.22 -15.36 7.69
C ASN A 23 7.16 -16.91 7.69
N LEU A 24 6.41 -17.50 6.76
CA LEU A 24 6.30 -18.95 6.60
C LEU A 24 7.56 -19.57 5.97
N VAL A 25 8.16 -18.90 4.97
CA VAL A 25 9.37 -19.38 4.28
C VAL A 25 10.64 -19.09 5.06
N SER A 26 10.69 -17.99 5.81
CA SER A 26 11.87 -17.55 6.59
C SER A 26 11.46 -17.12 8.01
N PRO A 27 11.20 -18.08 8.93
CA PRO A 27 10.79 -17.78 10.30
C PRO A 27 11.90 -17.16 11.17
N GLY A 28 13.16 -17.18 10.72
CA GLY A 28 14.29 -16.52 11.36
C GLY A 28 14.49 -15.08 10.87
N ARG A 29 15.33 -14.30 11.57
CA ARG A 29 15.71 -12.94 11.14
C ARG A 29 16.57 -13.04 9.88
N ASN A 30 15.97 -12.79 8.71
CA ASN A 30 16.67 -12.78 7.42
C ASN A 30 16.67 -11.36 6.85
N PRO A 31 17.83 -10.75 6.52
CA PRO A 31 17.89 -9.41 5.95
C PRO A 31 17.07 -9.29 4.65
N LEU A 32 17.09 -10.32 3.79
CA LEU A 32 16.30 -10.33 2.54
C LEU A 32 14.79 -10.34 2.81
N ALA A 33 14.36 -10.98 3.91
CA ALA A 33 12.96 -10.96 4.31
C ALA A 33 12.50 -9.58 4.77
N GLY A 34 13.42 -8.77 5.32
CA GLY A 34 13.17 -7.36 5.63
C GLY A 34 12.97 -6.55 4.34
N ASP A 35 13.92 -6.65 3.40
CA ASP A 35 13.88 -5.92 2.13
C ASP A 35 12.58 -6.19 1.35
N ILE A 36 12.12 -7.45 1.30
CA ILE A 36 10.86 -7.81 0.62
C ILE A 36 9.66 -7.14 1.28
N LYS A 37 9.62 -7.10 2.62
CA LYS A 37 8.52 -6.45 3.36
C LYS A 37 8.52 -4.95 3.15
N ASP A 38 9.70 -4.33 3.14
CA ASP A 38 9.83 -2.89 2.90
C ASP A 38 9.37 -2.51 1.49
N VAL A 39 9.70 -3.33 0.48
CA VAL A 39 9.21 -3.13 -0.89
C VAL A 39 7.69 -3.28 -0.98
N ALA A 40 7.12 -4.29 -0.31
CA ALA A 40 5.68 -4.51 -0.29
C ALA A 40 4.92 -3.36 0.40
N ALA A 41 5.41 -2.88 1.54
CA ALA A 41 4.88 -1.69 2.22
C ALA A 41 5.03 -0.41 1.36
N GLY A 42 6.16 -0.28 0.64
CA GLY A 42 6.39 0.81 -0.30
C GLY A 42 5.35 0.85 -1.43
N ALA A 43 4.95 -0.32 -1.95
CA ALA A 43 3.90 -0.40 -2.97
C ALA A 43 2.54 0.11 -2.45
N VAL A 44 2.16 -0.25 -1.23
CA VAL A 44 0.93 0.25 -0.59
C VAL A 44 0.98 1.77 -0.42
N LEU A 45 2.12 2.31 0.02
CA LEU A 45 2.31 3.74 0.19
C LEU A 45 2.11 4.51 -1.12
N VAL A 46 2.64 3.99 -2.23
CA VAL A 46 2.42 4.60 -3.56
C VAL A 46 0.94 4.61 -3.94
N CYS A 47 0.22 3.51 -3.72
CA CYS A 47 -1.22 3.46 -3.95
C CYS A 47 -1.99 4.46 -3.06
N ALA A 48 -1.61 4.59 -1.79
CA ALA A 48 -2.24 5.50 -0.85
C ALA A 48 -2.01 6.97 -1.23
N ILE A 49 -0.78 7.33 -1.63
CA ILE A 49 -0.46 8.68 -2.12
C ILE A 49 -1.25 8.99 -3.39
N ALA A 50 -1.31 8.04 -4.34
CA ALA A 50 -2.09 8.23 -5.57
C ALA A 50 -3.58 8.45 -5.26
N ALA A 51 -4.16 7.68 -4.33
CA ALA A 51 -5.53 7.87 -3.89
C ALA A 51 -5.76 9.25 -3.24
N ALA A 52 -4.81 9.70 -2.41
CA ALA A 52 -4.85 11.03 -1.79
C ALA A 52 -4.77 12.16 -2.82
N VAL A 53 -3.87 12.07 -3.81
CA VAL A 53 -3.74 13.04 -4.90
C VAL A 53 -5.02 13.14 -5.71
N VAL A 54 -5.61 12.00 -6.09
CA VAL A 54 -6.91 11.99 -6.79
C VAL A 54 -8.01 12.62 -5.92
N GLY A 55 -7.96 12.42 -4.61
CA GLY A 55 -8.85 13.07 -3.64
C GLY A 55 -8.72 14.57 -3.61
N LEU A 56 -7.49 15.06 -3.53
CA LEU A 56 -7.23 16.49 -3.59
C LEU A 56 -7.72 17.06 -4.92
N ILE A 57 -7.43 16.46 -6.07
CA ILE A 57 -7.88 16.98 -7.36
C ILE A 57 -9.42 17.12 -7.44
N ILE A 58 -10.16 16.17 -6.86
CA ILE A 58 -11.64 16.20 -6.89
C ILE A 58 -12.20 17.20 -5.87
N PHE A 59 -11.68 17.21 -4.64
CA PHE A 59 -12.27 17.98 -3.54
C PHE A 59 -11.67 19.39 -3.36
N LEU A 60 -10.44 19.63 -3.80
CA LEU A 60 -9.77 20.94 -3.69
C LEU A 60 -10.55 22.09 -4.35
N PRO A 61 -11.12 21.96 -5.58
CA PRO A 61 -11.92 23.03 -6.18
C PRO A 61 -13.28 23.23 -5.50
N TYR A 62 -13.73 22.28 -4.67
CA TYR A 62 -14.95 22.42 -3.87
C TYR A 62 -14.67 23.02 -2.49
N LEU A 63 -13.46 22.83 -1.96
CA LEU A 63 -13.03 23.38 -0.67
C LEU A 63 -12.52 24.82 -0.77
N LEU A 64 -11.93 25.20 -1.89
CA LEU A 64 -11.48 26.56 -2.17
C LEU A 64 -12.54 27.29 -3.01
N PRO A 65 -13.22 28.32 -2.48
CA PRO A 65 -14.24 29.08 -3.18
C PRO A 65 -13.69 29.91 -4.34
#